data_AF-A0A3P1ZZG1-F1
#
_entry.id   AF-A0A3P1ZZG1-F1
#
_cell.length_a   1.000
_cell.length_b   1.000
_cell.length_c   1.000
_cell.angle_alpha   90.00
_cell.angle_beta   90.00
_cell.angle_gamma   90.00
#
_symmetry.space_group_name_H-M   'P 1'
#
loop_
_entity.id
_entity.type
_entity.pdbx_description
1 polymer ?
#
loop_
_entity_poly.entity_id
_entity_poly.type
_entity_poly.pdbx_seq_one_letter_code
_entity_poly.pdbx_strand_id
1 'polypeptide(L)'
;MSNGTHQGGTDFCNATLLWWCPSQKPRRPCVLPACIVYSIFTSMFDLQRIPMSRVRWAYGLNPHKATGLIQVLCPHAVFPLELWSRAYELFWQDFVRTEAMKNKVEYPALPDIILEPGNIFHTDLCALDVMTFFRKLSVTIHSGPHKKGLEYILVKTFDTFDGIYSEERAELFRILQKLEQREPEYDMFDVENMNDEILCLPASGYDFISHIFFDTILVDRVAVVLHLRDYPLLHEVKGLSHAFVKYVLNSLNEGAQDTIVDTKLQKQPAVPRSTGSKKDSERIKMTRRVCEKIVEELHSEKDLFEGDKSNWKQCLIFDNGKTNWKTFLSAVETRLGSKPHHDAAREVWKHVPDNFKHNGRMREQ
;
A
#
# COMPACT_ATOMS: atom_id res chain seq x y z
N MET A 1 -37.84 62.23 -28.75
CA MET A 1 -36.99 61.86 -29.90
C MET A 1 -35.76 62.76 -29.90
N SER A 2 -34.59 62.12 -29.98
CA SER A 2 -33.24 62.68 -30.18
C SER A 2 -32.48 63.23 -28.96
N ASN A 3 -31.77 62.30 -28.30
CA ASN A 3 -30.37 62.29 -27.81
C ASN A 3 -29.59 63.62 -27.85
N GLY A 4 -28.75 63.99 -26.88
CA GLY A 4 -28.14 63.23 -25.79
C GLY A 4 -26.76 63.85 -25.47
N THR A 5 -26.70 64.60 -24.36
CA THR A 5 -25.65 64.65 -23.30
C THR A 5 -24.15 64.68 -23.62
N HIS A 6 -23.41 65.74 -23.23
CA HIS A 6 -22.72 65.89 -21.93
C HIS A 6 -21.79 67.14 -21.88
N GLN A 7 -22.00 68.01 -20.88
CA GLN A 7 -21.02 68.97 -20.31
C GLN A 7 -20.10 68.20 -19.33
N GLY A 8 -18.78 68.42 -19.23
CA GLY A 8 -18.08 69.61 -18.71
C GLY A 8 -17.89 69.46 -17.18
N GLY A 9 -16.75 69.64 -16.52
CA GLY A 9 -15.37 69.98 -16.84
C GLY A 9 -14.59 70.12 -15.50
N THR A 10 -13.24 70.02 -15.56
CA THR A 10 -12.18 70.61 -14.68
C THR A 10 -12.21 70.33 -13.16
N ASP A 11 -11.12 70.12 -12.41
CA ASP A 11 -9.68 69.93 -12.61
C ASP A 11 -9.06 69.55 -11.23
N PHE A 12 -7.77 69.16 -11.25
CA PHE A 12 -6.75 69.16 -10.18
C PHE A 12 -6.30 67.84 -9.49
N CYS A 13 -5.10 67.42 -9.93
CA CYS A 13 -3.94 66.87 -9.18
C CYS A 13 -4.05 65.56 -8.38
N ASN A 14 -3.41 64.48 -8.88
CA ASN A 14 -2.03 64.10 -8.50
C ASN A 14 -1.64 62.69 -9.00
N ALA A 15 -0.41 62.60 -9.54
CA ALA A 15 0.47 61.44 -9.63
C ALA A 15 0.00 60.16 -10.36
N THR A 16 0.09 60.18 -11.70
CA THR A 16 0.23 58.98 -12.53
C THR A 16 1.69 58.51 -12.52
N LEU A 17 1.98 57.40 -11.83
CA LEU A 17 3.23 56.64 -11.99
C LEU A 17 2.94 55.45 -12.91
N LEU A 18 3.15 55.64 -14.22
CA LEU A 18 3.31 54.56 -15.17
C LEU A 18 4.81 54.24 -15.32
N TRP A 19 5.10 52.95 -15.23
CA TRP A 19 6.08 52.25 -16.05
C TRP A 19 7.57 52.52 -15.80
N TRP A 20 8.21 51.53 -15.19
CA TRP A 20 9.49 51.01 -15.67
C TRP A 20 9.57 49.51 -15.39
N CYS A 21 9.30 48.70 -16.42
CA CYS A 21 9.82 47.35 -16.51
C CYS A 21 10.16 47.13 -17.99
N PRO A 22 11.44 47.18 -18.40
CA PRO A 22 11.80 47.03 -19.79
C PRO A 22 11.59 45.57 -20.22
N SER A 23 10.56 45.36 -21.03
CA SER A 23 10.43 44.14 -21.83
C SER A 23 11.45 44.21 -22.98
N GLN A 24 12.54 43.46 -22.87
CA GLN A 24 13.22 42.90 -24.04
C GLN A 24 12.90 41.41 -24.15
N LYS A 25 12.44 41.07 -25.36
CA LYS A 25 11.94 39.79 -25.85
C LYS A 25 12.87 38.58 -25.61
N PRO A 26 12.33 37.35 -25.75
CA PRO A 26 12.69 36.19 -24.95
C PRO A 26 13.89 35.43 -25.53
N ARG A 27 14.82 35.05 -24.66
CA ARG A 27 15.69 33.91 -24.95
C ARG A 27 15.00 32.67 -24.40
N ARG A 28 14.44 31.91 -25.35
CA ARG A 28 14.04 30.49 -25.30
C ARG A 28 14.19 29.85 -23.91
N PRO A 29 13.10 29.41 -23.25
CA PRO A 29 13.26 28.35 -22.27
C PRO A 29 13.75 27.12 -23.02
N CYS A 30 14.94 26.66 -22.68
CA CYS A 30 15.36 25.31 -23.00
C CYS A 30 14.24 24.38 -22.53
N VAL A 31 13.55 23.77 -23.48
CA VAL A 31 12.65 22.64 -23.25
C VAL A 31 13.53 21.53 -22.69
N LEU A 32 13.69 21.51 -21.37
CA LEU A 32 14.15 20.33 -20.67
C LEU A 32 13.06 19.27 -20.89
N PRO A 33 13.39 18.12 -21.50
CA PRO A 33 12.37 17.18 -21.91
C PRO A 33 11.65 16.65 -20.68
N ALA A 34 10.32 16.56 -20.77
CA ALA A 34 9.44 15.84 -19.86
C ALA A 34 9.88 14.37 -19.61
N CYS A 35 10.90 13.88 -20.32
CA CYS A 35 11.52 12.57 -20.17
C CYS A 35 12.24 12.35 -18.83
N ILE A 36 12.79 13.37 -18.17
CA ILE A 36 13.54 13.16 -16.91
C ILE A 36 12.59 12.94 -15.71
N VAL A 37 11.44 13.62 -15.68
CA VAL A 37 10.43 13.39 -14.63
C VAL A 37 9.76 12.01 -14.82
N TYR A 38 9.54 11.59 -16.07
CA TYR A 38 9.08 10.22 -16.36
C TYR A 38 10.11 9.13 -16.00
N SER A 39 11.40 9.45 -16.09
CA SER A 39 12.50 8.51 -15.82
C SER A 39 12.80 8.33 -14.33
N ILE A 40 12.39 9.25 -13.46
CA ILE A 40 12.56 9.11 -12.00
C ILE A 40 11.32 8.43 -11.37
N PHE A 41 10.12 8.61 -11.93
CA PHE A 41 8.89 7.88 -11.52
C PHE A 41 8.84 6.41 -11.98
N THR A 42 9.81 5.98 -12.79
CA THR A 42 10.09 4.57 -13.11
C THR A 42 11.08 3.92 -12.15
N SER A 43 11.36 4.56 -11.01
CA SER A 43 12.01 3.94 -9.86
C SER A 43 11.21 2.72 -9.39
N MET A 44 11.62 1.56 -9.90
CA MET A 44 11.57 0.29 -9.20
C MET A 44 10.19 -0.05 -8.63
N PHE A 45 9.26 -0.43 -9.50
CA PHE A 45 8.43 -1.57 -9.09
C PHE A 45 9.41 -2.63 -8.63
N ASP A 46 9.28 -3.08 -7.38
CA ASP A 46 9.97 -4.30 -6.97
C ASP A 46 9.79 -5.28 -8.11
N LEU A 47 10.90 -5.67 -8.76
CA LEU A 47 10.91 -6.57 -9.92
C LEU A 47 10.24 -7.92 -9.58
N GLN A 48 9.78 -8.10 -8.36
CA GLN A 48 9.12 -9.27 -7.82
C GLN A 48 7.59 -9.20 -7.93
N ARG A 49 6.95 -8.02 -8.08
CA ARG A 49 5.47 -7.90 -8.03
C ARG A 49 4.86 -7.43 -9.34
N ILE A 50 3.67 -7.93 -9.64
CA ILE A 50 2.91 -7.62 -10.86
C ILE A 50 1.41 -7.46 -10.55
N PRO A 51 0.70 -6.50 -11.18
CA PRO A 51 -0.75 -6.37 -11.01
C PRO A 51 -1.51 -7.54 -11.66
N MET A 52 -2.64 -7.91 -11.05
CA MET A 52 -3.49 -8.99 -11.51
C MET A 52 -4.04 -8.80 -12.93
N SER A 53 -4.31 -7.57 -13.36
CA SER A 53 -4.68 -7.28 -14.76
C SER A 53 -3.66 -7.82 -15.76
N ARG A 54 -2.37 -7.57 -15.53
CA ARG A 54 -1.30 -8.06 -16.40
C ARG A 54 -1.18 -9.58 -16.37
N VAL A 55 -1.36 -10.21 -15.21
CA VAL A 55 -1.35 -11.69 -15.11
C VAL A 55 -2.52 -12.29 -15.88
N ARG A 56 -3.73 -11.74 -15.72
CA ARG A 56 -4.94 -12.17 -16.43
C ARG A 56 -4.76 -12.07 -17.93
N TRP A 57 -4.25 -10.94 -18.40
CA TRP A 57 -3.99 -10.75 -19.83
C TRP A 57 -2.92 -11.73 -20.32
N ALA A 58 -1.78 -11.80 -19.64
CA ALA A 58 -0.66 -12.61 -20.09
C ALA A 58 -0.95 -14.11 -20.18
N TYR A 59 -1.77 -14.66 -19.28
CA TYR A 59 -2.14 -16.08 -19.26
C TYR A 59 -3.56 -16.35 -19.78
N GLY A 60 -4.30 -15.33 -20.21
CA GLY A 60 -5.70 -15.48 -20.64
C GLY A 60 -6.63 -16.02 -19.54
N LEU A 61 -6.41 -15.59 -18.28
CA LEU A 61 -7.21 -16.08 -17.16
C LEU A 61 -8.60 -15.45 -17.15
N ASN A 62 -9.63 -16.30 -17.13
CA ASN A 62 -10.99 -15.85 -16.86
C ASN A 62 -11.14 -15.41 -15.38
N PRO A 63 -12.22 -14.67 -15.03
CA PRO A 63 -12.40 -14.16 -13.67
C PRO A 63 -12.32 -15.25 -12.59
N HIS A 64 -12.96 -16.41 -12.79
CA HIS A 64 -12.95 -17.50 -11.82
C HIS A 64 -11.53 -18.04 -11.55
N LYS A 65 -10.72 -18.25 -12.60
CA LYS A 65 -9.33 -18.69 -12.46
C LYS A 65 -8.46 -17.62 -11.79
N ALA A 66 -8.70 -16.36 -12.10
CA ALA A 66 -7.98 -15.25 -11.48
C ALA A 66 -8.28 -15.15 -9.98
N THR A 67 -9.55 -15.29 -9.58
CA THR A 67 -9.94 -15.35 -8.16
C THR A 67 -9.32 -16.55 -7.48
N GLY A 68 -9.36 -17.74 -8.11
CA GLY A 68 -8.71 -18.94 -7.58
C GLY A 68 -7.21 -18.77 -7.37
N LEU A 69 -6.52 -18.11 -8.31
CA LEU A 69 -5.09 -17.79 -8.18
C LEU A 69 -4.83 -16.90 -6.96
N ILE A 70 -5.62 -15.86 -6.74
CA ILE A 70 -5.50 -15.01 -5.54
C ILE A 70 -5.64 -15.85 -4.27
N GLN A 71 -6.65 -16.73 -4.20
CA GLN A 71 -6.85 -17.55 -3.00
C GLN A 71 -5.66 -18.48 -2.71
N VAL A 72 -5.04 -19.06 -3.74
CA VAL A 72 -3.89 -19.94 -3.56
C VAL A 72 -2.62 -19.18 -3.17
N LEU A 73 -2.45 -17.95 -3.67
CA LEU A 73 -1.29 -17.12 -3.36
C LEU A 73 -1.40 -16.43 -1.99
N CYS A 74 -2.61 -16.32 -1.44
CA CYS A 74 -2.82 -15.81 -0.10
C CYS A 74 -2.16 -16.71 0.97
N PRO A 75 -1.64 -16.15 2.07
CA PRO A 75 -1.55 -14.71 2.35
C PRO A 75 -0.20 -14.09 1.93
N HIS A 76 0.78 -14.90 1.53
CA HIS A 76 2.18 -14.47 1.46
C HIS A 76 2.62 -13.88 0.10
N ALA A 77 1.87 -14.17 -0.96
CA ALA A 77 2.18 -13.74 -2.32
C ALA A 77 1.12 -12.80 -2.91
N VAL A 78 0.25 -12.24 -2.06
CA VAL A 78 -0.81 -11.29 -2.44
C VAL A 78 -0.67 -10.01 -1.60
N PHE A 79 -0.72 -8.86 -2.27
CA PHE A 79 -0.54 -7.54 -1.67
C PHE A 79 -1.67 -6.61 -2.15
N PRO A 80 -2.87 -6.68 -1.54
CA PRO A 80 -4.07 -6.03 -2.08
C PRO A 80 -3.97 -4.50 -2.15
N LEU A 81 -3.39 -3.89 -1.11
CA LEU A 81 -3.33 -2.42 -0.99
C LEU A 81 -1.98 -1.81 -1.32
N GLU A 82 -0.97 -2.60 -1.68
CA GLU A 82 0.38 -2.05 -1.86
C GLU A 82 0.44 -0.98 -2.95
N LEU A 83 -0.28 -1.17 -4.06
CA LEU A 83 -0.35 -0.17 -5.13
C LEU A 83 -1.06 1.11 -4.64
N TRP A 84 -2.15 0.95 -3.88
CA TRP A 84 -2.93 2.05 -3.29
C TRP A 84 -2.15 2.80 -2.21
N SER A 85 -1.39 2.10 -1.38
CA SER A 85 -0.48 2.65 -0.38
C SER A 85 0.61 3.50 -1.02
N ARG A 86 1.21 3.03 -2.12
CA ARG A 86 2.18 3.85 -2.87
C ARG A 86 1.55 5.08 -3.49
N ALA A 87 0.34 4.96 -4.06
CA ALA A 87 -0.38 6.11 -4.60
C ALA A 87 -0.66 7.15 -3.50
N TYR A 88 -1.06 6.66 -2.31
CA TYR A 88 -1.29 7.49 -1.15
C TYR A 88 -0.04 8.24 -0.72
N GLU A 89 1.07 7.54 -0.51
CA GLU A 89 2.34 8.15 -0.10
C GLU A 89 2.87 9.17 -1.11
N LEU A 90 2.77 8.87 -2.42
CA LEU A 90 3.36 9.72 -3.46
C LEU A 90 2.51 10.94 -3.83
N PHE A 91 1.17 10.82 -3.78
CA PHE A 91 0.30 11.82 -4.38
C PHE A 91 -0.72 12.43 -3.42
N TRP A 92 -1.06 11.75 -2.32
CA TRP A 92 -2.20 12.13 -1.49
C TRP A 92 -1.81 12.53 -0.07
N GLN A 93 -0.85 11.85 0.56
CA GLN A 93 -0.52 11.98 1.98
C GLN A 93 -0.27 13.43 2.40
N ASP A 94 0.56 14.18 1.68
CA ASP A 94 0.89 15.57 2.06
C ASP A 94 -0.33 16.50 1.97
N PHE A 95 -1.19 16.31 0.98
CA PHE A 95 -2.43 17.08 0.83
C PHE A 95 -3.42 16.74 1.94
N VAL A 96 -3.57 15.44 2.24
CA VAL A 96 -4.39 15.01 3.37
C VAL A 96 -3.85 15.59 4.69
N ARG A 97 -2.51 15.71 4.87
CA ARG A 97 -1.90 16.25 6.10
C ARG A 97 -2.30 17.69 6.28
N THR A 98 -2.17 18.44 5.20
CA THR A 98 -2.45 19.87 5.16
C THR A 98 -3.92 20.15 5.44
N GLU A 99 -4.83 19.45 4.76
CA GLU A 99 -6.27 19.68 4.92
C GLU A 99 -6.81 19.19 6.26
N ALA A 100 -6.32 18.06 6.79
CA ALA A 100 -6.68 17.59 8.12
C ALA A 100 -6.24 18.58 9.22
N MET A 101 -5.04 19.17 9.10
CA MET A 101 -4.57 20.21 10.02
C MET A 101 -5.42 21.48 9.95
N LYS A 102 -5.79 21.89 8.73
CA LYS A 102 -6.57 23.11 8.49
C LYS A 102 -8.01 23.00 8.98
N ASN A 103 -8.67 21.88 8.64
CA ASN A 103 -10.11 21.71 8.86
C ASN A 103 -10.43 20.88 10.12
N LYS A 104 -9.42 20.38 10.85
CA LYS A 104 -9.55 19.51 12.03
C LYS A 104 -10.41 18.25 11.77
N VAL A 105 -10.32 17.72 10.56
CA VAL A 105 -11.05 16.52 10.13
C VAL A 105 -10.16 15.28 10.34
N GLU A 106 -10.79 14.15 10.60
CA GLU A 106 -10.10 12.85 10.66
C GLU A 106 -9.44 12.52 9.32
N TYR A 107 -8.29 11.87 9.42
CA TYR A 107 -7.48 11.44 8.31
C TYR A 107 -8.15 10.31 7.50
N PRO A 108 -8.43 10.46 6.19
CA PRO A 108 -8.71 9.33 5.34
C PRO A 108 -7.53 8.36 5.36
N ALA A 109 -7.72 7.22 6.03
CA ALA A 109 -6.77 6.13 6.09
C ALA A 109 -7.18 5.03 5.10
N LEU A 110 -6.19 4.40 4.49
CA LEU A 110 -6.41 3.18 3.72
C LEU A 110 -7.02 2.09 4.62
N PRO A 111 -7.82 1.17 4.06
CA PRO A 111 -8.37 0.08 4.84
C PRO A 111 -7.25 -0.80 5.42
N ASP A 112 -7.47 -1.33 6.62
CA ASP A 112 -6.56 -2.31 7.22
C ASP A 112 -6.97 -3.70 6.75
N ILE A 113 -6.08 -4.40 6.05
CA ILE A 113 -6.35 -5.74 5.50
C ILE A 113 -5.36 -6.72 6.08
N ILE A 114 -5.89 -7.64 6.87
CA ILE A 114 -5.16 -8.76 7.42
C ILE A 114 -5.52 -9.99 6.59
N LEU A 115 -4.53 -10.52 5.86
CA LEU A 115 -4.65 -11.79 5.16
C LEU A 115 -4.20 -12.91 6.10
N GLU A 116 -5.14 -13.70 6.59
CA GLU A 116 -4.86 -14.83 7.47
C GLU A 116 -4.69 -16.14 6.68
N PRO A 117 -3.71 -17.00 7.04
CA PRO A 117 -3.60 -18.32 6.44
C PRO A 117 -4.88 -19.15 6.64
N GLY A 118 -5.39 -19.73 5.57
CA GLY A 118 -6.58 -20.60 5.61
C GLY A 118 -7.93 -19.88 5.51
N ASN A 119 -7.96 -18.54 5.57
CA ASN A 119 -9.17 -17.77 5.36
C ASN A 119 -9.36 -17.40 3.89
N ILE A 120 -10.61 -17.36 3.45
CA ILE A 120 -10.96 -16.87 2.12
C ILE A 120 -10.75 -15.36 2.08
N PHE A 121 -9.98 -14.88 1.12
CA PHE A 121 -9.84 -13.44 0.88
C PHE A 121 -11.00 -12.92 0.03
N HIS A 122 -11.89 -12.17 0.65
CA HIS A 122 -13.04 -11.56 -0.03
C HIS A 122 -12.64 -10.27 -0.76
N THR A 123 -12.20 -10.40 -2.02
CA THR A 123 -11.76 -9.27 -2.86
C THR A 123 -12.81 -8.18 -3.01
N ASP A 124 -14.09 -8.57 -3.09
CA ASP A 124 -15.18 -7.64 -3.37
C ASP A 124 -15.50 -6.76 -2.17
N LEU A 125 -15.41 -7.31 -0.94
CA LEU A 125 -15.55 -6.52 0.29
C LEU A 125 -14.42 -5.50 0.41
N CYS A 126 -13.20 -5.93 0.12
CA CYS A 126 -12.06 -5.03 0.07
C CYS A 126 -12.22 -3.93 -1.00
N ALA A 127 -12.81 -4.26 -2.16
CA ALA A 127 -13.07 -3.27 -3.20
C ALA A 127 -14.02 -2.17 -2.73
N LEU A 128 -15.05 -2.53 -1.95
CA LEU A 128 -15.99 -1.58 -1.34
C LEU A 128 -15.31 -0.68 -0.30
N ASP A 129 -14.39 -1.23 0.50
CA ASP A 129 -13.62 -0.46 1.47
C ASP A 129 -12.70 0.55 0.79
N VAL A 130 -12.02 0.13 -0.29
CA VAL A 130 -11.17 1.02 -1.10
C VAL A 130 -11.98 2.10 -1.81
N MET A 131 -13.15 1.76 -2.36
CA MET A 131 -14.07 2.74 -2.93
C MET A 131 -14.52 3.75 -1.87
N THR A 132 -14.82 3.30 -0.65
CA THR A 132 -15.20 4.16 0.48
C THR A 132 -14.07 5.09 0.89
N PHE A 133 -12.84 4.56 0.97
CA PHE A 133 -11.64 5.35 1.19
C PHE A 133 -11.46 6.42 0.10
N PHE A 134 -11.56 6.04 -1.17
CA PHE A 134 -11.40 6.95 -2.30
C PHE A 134 -12.47 8.06 -2.31
N ARG A 135 -13.71 7.73 -1.97
CA ARG A 135 -14.79 8.72 -1.78
C ARG A 135 -14.49 9.70 -0.64
N LYS A 136 -13.93 9.24 0.49
CA LYS A 136 -13.52 10.14 1.59
C LYS A 136 -12.37 11.03 1.15
N LEU A 137 -11.43 10.49 0.39
CA LEU A 137 -10.29 11.22 -0.11
C LEU A 137 -10.72 12.35 -1.05
N SER A 138 -11.66 12.11 -1.96
CA SER A 138 -12.10 13.07 -2.97
C SER A 138 -12.76 14.33 -2.40
N VAL A 139 -13.36 14.25 -1.22
CA VAL A 139 -13.90 15.42 -0.49
C VAL A 139 -12.88 16.07 0.44
N THR A 140 -11.72 15.45 0.63
CA THR A 140 -10.68 15.93 1.54
C THR A 140 -9.58 16.70 0.80
N ILE A 141 -9.22 16.30 -0.42
CA ILE A 141 -8.12 16.90 -1.18
C ILE A 141 -8.58 17.44 -2.52
N HIS A 142 -7.80 18.37 -3.08
CA HIS A 142 -8.05 18.89 -4.43
C HIS A 142 -7.96 17.83 -5.54
N SER A 143 -8.67 18.10 -6.63
CA SER A 143 -8.91 17.23 -7.79
C SER A 143 -7.63 16.95 -8.54
N GLY A 144 -6.70 17.90 -8.59
CA GLY A 144 -5.40 17.73 -9.24
C GLY A 144 -4.58 16.58 -8.62
N PRO A 145 -4.22 16.64 -7.32
CA PRO A 145 -3.57 15.53 -6.62
C PRO A 145 -4.38 14.23 -6.66
N HIS A 146 -5.70 14.32 -6.48
CA HIS A 146 -6.60 13.17 -6.56
C HIS A 146 -6.48 12.44 -7.92
N LYS A 147 -6.51 13.19 -9.01
CA LYS A 147 -6.36 12.70 -10.39
C LYS A 147 -5.01 12.04 -10.62
N LYS A 148 -3.93 12.67 -10.18
CA LYS A 148 -2.57 12.12 -10.34
C LYS A 148 -2.40 10.77 -9.66
N GLY A 149 -2.94 10.60 -8.45
CA GLY A 149 -2.87 9.31 -7.76
C GLY A 149 -3.68 8.21 -8.45
N LEU A 150 -4.88 8.51 -8.96
CA LEU A 150 -5.66 7.54 -9.73
C LEU A 150 -4.98 7.20 -11.06
N GLU A 151 -4.47 8.19 -11.80
CA GLU A 151 -3.71 7.96 -13.03
C GLU A 151 -2.46 7.12 -12.78
N TYR A 152 -1.76 7.35 -11.67
CA TYR A 152 -0.64 6.52 -11.26
C TYR A 152 -1.07 5.05 -11.09
N ILE A 153 -2.15 4.79 -10.36
CA ILE A 153 -2.69 3.42 -10.18
C ILE A 153 -2.98 2.80 -11.55
N LEU A 154 -3.68 3.49 -12.43
CA LEU A 154 -4.05 2.99 -13.75
C LEU A 154 -2.84 2.70 -14.65
N VAL A 155 -1.85 3.60 -14.69
CA VAL A 155 -0.58 3.42 -15.44
C VAL A 155 0.20 2.22 -14.93
N LYS A 156 0.15 1.96 -13.63
CA LYS A 156 0.88 0.84 -13.04
C LYS A 156 0.15 -0.48 -13.26
N THR A 157 -1.18 -0.46 -13.23
CA THR A 157 -2.06 -1.62 -13.42
C THR A 157 -2.07 -2.07 -14.88
N PHE A 158 -2.42 -1.19 -15.81
CA PHE A 158 -2.66 -1.54 -17.21
C PHE A 158 -1.46 -1.16 -18.10
N ASP A 159 -1.38 -1.77 -19.29
CA ASP A 159 -0.37 -1.38 -20.30
C ASP A 159 -0.80 -0.10 -21.03
N THR A 160 -2.09 0.03 -21.33
CA THR A 160 -2.75 1.26 -21.75
C THR A 160 -4.00 1.46 -20.90
N PHE A 161 -4.26 2.68 -20.45
CA PHE A 161 -5.41 2.97 -19.57
C PHE A 161 -6.38 4.02 -20.12
N ASP A 162 -6.13 4.57 -21.32
CA ASP A 162 -6.92 5.66 -21.90
C ASP A 162 -8.41 5.29 -21.99
N GLY A 163 -8.72 4.06 -22.40
CA GLY A 163 -10.09 3.55 -22.51
C GLY A 163 -10.68 2.95 -21.23
N ILE A 164 -9.92 2.87 -20.12
CA ILE A 164 -10.41 2.28 -18.87
C ILE A 164 -11.32 3.30 -18.18
N TYR A 165 -12.63 3.06 -18.20
CA TYR A 165 -13.66 3.92 -17.60
C TYR A 165 -13.46 5.41 -17.94
N SER A 166 -13.20 5.72 -19.21
CA SER A 166 -12.77 7.05 -19.63
C SER A 166 -13.83 8.12 -19.38
N GLU A 167 -15.10 7.79 -19.61
CA GLU A 167 -16.23 8.69 -19.44
C GLU A 167 -16.49 8.93 -17.95
N GLU A 168 -16.51 7.86 -17.15
CA GLU A 168 -16.74 7.92 -15.70
C GLU A 168 -15.62 8.67 -14.99
N ARG A 169 -14.36 8.45 -15.40
CA ARG A 169 -13.21 9.21 -14.88
C ARG A 169 -13.30 10.69 -15.27
N ALA A 170 -13.62 11.00 -16.52
CA ALA A 170 -13.74 12.38 -16.97
C ALA A 170 -14.85 13.11 -16.20
N GLU A 171 -16.00 12.45 -16.04
CA GLU A 171 -17.14 12.99 -15.31
C GLU A 171 -16.83 13.19 -13.82
N LEU A 172 -16.21 12.19 -13.16
CA LEU A 172 -15.76 12.30 -11.78
C LEU A 172 -14.91 13.56 -11.57
N PHE A 173 -13.86 13.76 -12.38
CA PHE A 173 -12.98 14.91 -12.20
C PHE A 173 -13.60 16.22 -12.64
N ARG A 174 -14.53 16.20 -13.59
CA ARG A 174 -15.34 17.37 -13.93
C ARG A 174 -16.17 17.82 -12.74
N ILE A 175 -16.82 16.88 -12.03
CA ILE A 175 -17.61 17.21 -10.84
C ILE A 175 -16.71 17.69 -9.70
N LEU A 176 -15.62 16.98 -9.39
CA LEU A 176 -14.67 17.38 -8.33
C LEU A 176 -14.10 18.79 -8.56
N GLN A 177 -13.71 19.11 -9.80
CA GLN A 177 -13.21 20.44 -10.12
C GLN A 177 -14.27 21.53 -9.92
N LYS A 178 -15.54 21.26 -10.25
CA LYS A 178 -16.62 22.20 -10.00
C LYS A 178 -16.89 22.36 -8.49
N LEU A 179 -16.80 21.28 -7.71
CA LEU A 179 -16.95 21.35 -6.25
C LEU A 179 -15.84 22.17 -5.59
N GLU A 180 -14.61 22.10 -6.08
CA GLU A 180 -13.49 22.91 -5.60
C GLU A 180 -13.62 24.41 -5.86
N GLN A 181 -14.38 24.79 -6.88
CA GLN A 181 -14.60 26.19 -7.26
C GLN A 181 -15.72 26.85 -6.43
N ARG A 182 -16.41 26.10 -5.56
CA ARG A 182 -17.47 26.64 -4.71
C ARG A 182 -16.88 27.47 -3.57
N GLU A 183 -17.53 28.59 -3.28
CA GLU A 183 -17.14 29.46 -2.17
C GLU A 183 -17.46 28.81 -0.81
N PRO A 184 -16.76 29.17 0.28
CA PRO A 184 -16.97 28.59 1.61
C PRO A 184 -18.40 28.78 2.17
N GLU A 185 -19.11 29.78 1.67
CA GLU A 185 -20.48 30.15 2.04
C GLU A 185 -21.54 29.39 1.23
N TYR A 186 -21.11 28.51 0.32
CA TYR A 186 -22.00 27.72 -0.51
C TYR A 186 -22.69 26.63 0.33
N ASP A 187 -23.94 26.87 0.71
CA ASP A 187 -24.81 25.84 1.26
C ASP A 187 -25.50 25.07 0.12
N MET A 188 -25.17 23.78 0.01
CA MET A 188 -25.74 22.88 -1.01
C MET A 188 -27.24 22.65 -0.84
N PHE A 189 -27.79 23.01 0.32
CA PHE A 189 -29.22 22.90 0.63
C PHE A 189 -29.95 24.26 0.57
N ASP A 190 -29.25 25.33 0.18
CA ASP A 190 -29.90 26.62 -0.07
C ASP A 190 -30.82 26.52 -1.30
N VAL A 191 -32.03 27.07 -1.17
CA VAL A 191 -33.04 27.08 -2.21
C VAL A 191 -32.54 27.81 -3.47
N GLU A 192 -31.67 28.80 -3.31
CA GLU A 192 -31.03 29.50 -4.43
C GLU A 192 -30.03 28.61 -5.19
N ASN A 193 -29.41 27.64 -4.51
CA ASN A 193 -28.42 26.71 -5.06
C ASN A 193 -29.04 25.39 -5.58
N MET A 194 -30.33 25.15 -5.34
CA MET A 194 -31.05 23.94 -5.79
C MET A 194 -31.13 23.79 -7.32
N ASN A 195 -30.90 24.88 -8.07
CA ASN A 195 -30.81 24.88 -9.53
C ASN A 195 -29.40 24.63 -10.07
N ASP A 196 -28.38 24.57 -9.20
CA ASP A 196 -27.07 24.13 -9.62
C ASP A 196 -27.11 22.64 -9.93
N GLU A 197 -26.74 22.30 -11.16
CA GLU A 197 -26.76 20.96 -11.77
C GLU A 197 -25.87 19.92 -11.06
N ILE A 198 -25.33 20.23 -9.87
CA ILE A 198 -24.32 19.45 -9.14
C ILE A 198 -24.83 19.22 -7.73
N LEU A 199 -25.77 18.30 -7.66
CA LEU A 199 -26.06 17.54 -6.45
C LEU A 199 -24.85 16.64 -6.18
N CYS A 200 -24.50 16.48 -4.90
CA CYS A 200 -23.46 15.57 -4.36
C CYS A 200 -22.97 14.48 -5.33
N LEU A 201 -21.66 14.24 -5.41
CA LEU A 201 -21.11 13.08 -6.15
C LEU A 201 -21.86 11.80 -5.75
N PRO A 202 -22.70 11.25 -6.63
CA PRO A 202 -23.51 10.09 -6.29
C PRO A 202 -22.57 8.90 -6.12
N ALA A 203 -23.00 7.89 -5.35
CA ALA A 203 -22.21 6.67 -5.15
C ALA A 203 -21.79 6.01 -6.48
N SER A 204 -22.62 6.14 -7.52
CA SER A 204 -22.32 5.68 -8.89
C SER A 204 -21.10 6.35 -9.52
N GLY A 205 -20.72 7.57 -9.10
CA GLY A 205 -19.55 8.28 -9.62
C GLY A 205 -18.20 7.64 -9.23
N TYR A 206 -18.21 6.70 -8.29
CA TYR A 206 -17.02 5.97 -7.83
C TYR A 206 -17.10 4.47 -8.02
N ASP A 207 -18.20 3.95 -8.58
CA ASP A 207 -18.43 2.50 -8.66
C ASP A 207 -17.31 1.79 -9.45
N PHE A 208 -16.80 2.46 -10.49
CA PHE A 208 -15.66 1.97 -11.27
C PHE A 208 -14.39 1.72 -10.44
N ILE A 209 -14.22 2.38 -9.29
CA ILE A 209 -13.10 2.13 -8.38
C ILE A 209 -13.17 0.70 -7.82
N SER A 210 -14.37 0.23 -7.48
CA SER A 210 -14.55 -1.14 -7.00
C SER A 210 -14.27 -2.17 -8.10
N HIS A 211 -14.67 -1.86 -9.35
CA HIS A 211 -14.45 -2.74 -10.50
C HIS A 211 -12.97 -2.86 -10.90
N ILE A 212 -12.20 -1.76 -10.86
CA ILE A 212 -10.78 -1.82 -11.16
C ILE A 212 -9.97 -2.43 -10.01
N PHE A 213 -10.49 -2.46 -8.79
CA PHE A 213 -9.71 -2.85 -7.60
C PHE A 213 -9.07 -4.23 -7.76
N PHE A 214 -9.82 -5.23 -8.22
CA PHE A 214 -9.30 -6.58 -8.43
C PHE A 214 -8.03 -6.58 -9.30
N ASP A 215 -8.05 -5.79 -10.37
CA ASP A 215 -6.96 -5.69 -11.33
C ASP A 215 -5.72 -4.97 -10.76
N THR A 216 -5.92 -4.13 -9.74
CA THR A 216 -4.85 -3.42 -9.03
C THR A 216 -4.09 -4.26 -8.01
N ILE A 217 -4.65 -5.40 -7.58
CA ILE A 217 -4.03 -6.28 -6.60
C ILE A 217 -2.66 -6.73 -7.12
N LEU A 218 -1.61 -6.52 -6.32
CA LEU A 218 -0.27 -6.97 -6.66
C LEU A 218 -0.06 -8.39 -6.17
N VAL A 219 0.59 -9.21 -7.01
CA VAL A 219 0.97 -10.58 -6.69
C VAL A 219 2.45 -10.82 -6.97
N ASP A 220 3.05 -11.78 -6.24
CA ASP A 220 4.43 -12.19 -6.50
C ASP A 220 4.54 -12.90 -7.86
N ARG A 221 5.42 -12.38 -8.71
CA ARG A 221 5.64 -12.86 -10.08
C ARG A 221 6.17 -14.29 -10.12
N VAL A 222 7.06 -14.65 -9.20
CA VAL A 222 7.65 -15.98 -9.15
C VAL A 222 6.61 -16.98 -8.70
N ALA A 223 5.87 -16.67 -7.64
CA ALA A 223 4.79 -17.51 -7.13
C ALA A 223 3.69 -17.73 -8.19
N VAL A 224 3.32 -16.68 -8.93
CA VAL A 224 2.40 -16.79 -10.09
C VAL A 224 2.93 -17.77 -11.13
N VAL A 225 4.18 -17.61 -11.57
CA VAL A 225 4.76 -18.49 -12.61
C VAL A 225 4.84 -19.93 -12.14
N LEU A 226 5.22 -20.17 -10.88
CA LEU A 226 5.29 -21.52 -10.31
C LEU A 226 3.91 -22.17 -10.22
N HIS A 227 2.89 -21.41 -9.83
CA HIS A 227 1.52 -21.92 -9.75
C HIS A 227 0.92 -22.17 -11.14
N LEU A 228 1.21 -21.30 -12.11
CA LEU A 228 0.73 -21.37 -13.48
C LEU A 228 1.72 -22.10 -14.42
N ARG A 229 2.60 -22.95 -13.89
CA ARG A 229 3.63 -23.65 -14.68
C ARG A 229 3.07 -24.48 -15.84
N ASP A 230 1.86 -24.98 -15.67
CA ASP A 230 1.15 -25.82 -16.65
C ASP A 230 0.30 -24.98 -17.63
N TYR A 231 0.33 -23.66 -17.50
CA TYR A 231 -0.37 -22.71 -18.38
C TYR A 231 0.61 -22.06 -19.36
N PRO A 232 0.27 -21.98 -20.66
CA PRO A 232 1.09 -21.25 -21.62
C PRO A 232 0.99 -19.74 -21.35
N LEU A 233 2.13 -19.05 -21.45
CA LEU A 233 2.14 -17.59 -21.54
C LEU A 233 1.64 -17.20 -22.94
N LEU A 234 0.51 -16.49 -23.01
CA LEU A 234 -0.13 -16.10 -24.27
C LEU A 234 0.39 -14.75 -24.77
N HIS A 235 0.61 -13.82 -23.86
CA HIS A 235 1.04 -12.46 -24.17
C HIS A 235 2.19 -12.02 -23.25
N GLU A 236 3.20 -11.37 -23.82
CA GLU A 236 4.21 -10.69 -23.03
C GLU A 236 3.69 -9.34 -22.56
N VAL A 237 3.91 -9.05 -21.28
CA VAL A 237 3.49 -7.81 -20.64
C VAL A 237 4.63 -7.26 -19.81
N LYS A 238 4.54 -6.00 -19.41
CA LYS A 238 5.57 -5.40 -18.56
C LYS A 238 5.66 -6.14 -17.22
N GLY A 239 6.79 -6.81 -17.02
CA GLY A 239 7.04 -7.65 -15.84
C GLY A 239 6.72 -9.13 -16.06
N LEU A 240 6.35 -9.59 -17.25
CA LEU A 240 6.18 -11.01 -17.52
C LEU A 240 6.48 -11.30 -19.00
N SER A 241 7.64 -11.91 -19.25
CA SER A 241 8.09 -12.33 -20.59
C SER A 241 8.37 -13.82 -20.62
N HIS A 242 8.43 -14.41 -21.81
CA HIS A 242 8.78 -15.83 -21.97
C HIS A 242 10.16 -16.13 -21.39
N ALA A 243 11.11 -15.22 -21.56
CA ALA A 243 12.46 -15.35 -20.98
C ALA A 243 12.42 -15.44 -19.45
N PHE A 244 11.59 -14.60 -18.80
CA PHE A 244 11.42 -14.64 -17.35
C PHE A 244 10.72 -15.92 -16.89
N VAL A 245 9.64 -16.32 -17.56
CA VAL A 245 8.91 -17.56 -17.24
C VAL A 245 9.85 -18.76 -17.35
N LYS A 246 10.59 -18.88 -18.46
CA LYS A 246 11.56 -19.94 -18.68
C LYS A 246 12.66 -19.95 -17.60
N TYR A 247 13.17 -18.77 -17.24
CA TYR A 247 14.17 -18.64 -16.17
C TYR A 247 13.65 -19.18 -14.82
N VAL A 248 12.44 -18.79 -14.42
CA VAL A 248 11.82 -19.26 -13.17
C VAL A 248 11.61 -20.78 -13.17
N LEU A 249 11.06 -21.32 -14.27
CA LEU A 249 10.79 -22.76 -14.37
C LEU A 249 12.08 -23.60 -14.45
N ASN A 250 13.12 -23.12 -15.12
CA ASN A 250 14.41 -23.79 -15.18
C ASN A 250 15.14 -23.76 -13.83
N SER A 251 15.05 -22.65 -13.10
CA SER A 251 15.63 -22.53 -11.76
C SER A 251 15.05 -23.56 -10.77
N LEU A 252 13.79 -23.97 -10.98
CA LEU A 252 13.16 -25.04 -10.21
C LEU A 252 13.73 -26.42 -10.55
N ASN A 253 13.99 -26.67 -11.84
CA ASN A 253 14.49 -27.97 -12.33
C ASN A 253 15.98 -28.17 -12.00
N GLU A 254 16.80 -27.12 -12.01
CA GLU A 254 18.20 -27.17 -11.58
C GLU A 254 18.32 -27.48 -10.09
N GLY A 255 17.34 -27.05 -9.26
CA GLY A 255 17.26 -27.42 -7.85
C GLY A 255 16.83 -28.86 -7.56
N ALA A 256 16.40 -29.62 -8.58
CA ALA A 256 15.92 -31.00 -8.44
C ALA A 256 16.96 -32.07 -8.81
N GLN A 257 18.14 -31.69 -9.33
CA GLN A 257 19.18 -32.64 -9.74
C GLN A 257 20.42 -32.74 -8.83
N ASP A 258 20.56 -31.89 -7.80
CA ASP A 258 21.70 -31.98 -6.87
C ASP A 258 21.25 -32.19 -5.42
N THR A 259 21.22 -33.46 -5.01
CA THR A 259 21.32 -33.81 -3.59
C THR A 259 22.80 -33.79 -3.19
N ILE A 260 23.13 -32.84 -2.30
CA ILE A 260 24.35 -32.75 -1.47
C ILE A 260 25.61 -32.28 -2.21
N VAL A 261 25.82 -30.94 -2.31
CA VAL A 261 26.99 -30.19 -1.79
C VAL A 261 26.63 -28.68 -1.77
N ASP A 262 26.90 -28.01 -0.65
CA ASP A 262 26.85 -26.55 -0.46
C ASP A 262 27.26 -25.74 -1.70
N THR A 263 26.37 -24.87 -2.23
CA THR A 263 26.81 -23.71 -3.02
C THR A 263 25.93 -22.47 -2.80
N LYS A 264 26.54 -21.51 -2.12
CA LYS A 264 26.44 -20.04 -2.23
C LYS A 264 25.49 -19.47 -3.30
N LEU A 265 24.46 -18.76 -2.84
CA LEU A 265 23.85 -17.64 -3.56
C LEU A 265 24.83 -16.44 -3.58
N GLN A 266 25.30 -16.06 -4.77
CA GLN A 266 26.21 -14.92 -4.96
C GLN A 266 25.51 -13.59 -4.69
N LYS A 267 26.13 -12.79 -3.82
CA LYS A 267 25.87 -11.36 -3.58
C LYS A 267 26.39 -10.52 -4.76
N GLN A 268 25.60 -9.54 -5.18
CA GLN A 268 26.04 -8.39 -5.97
C GLN A 268 27.04 -7.49 -5.19
N PRO A 269 27.91 -6.73 -5.89
CA PRO A 269 29.02 -6.00 -5.28
C PRO A 269 28.58 -4.76 -4.51
N ALA A 270 29.35 -4.45 -3.46
CA ALA A 270 29.05 -3.44 -2.46
C ALA A 270 29.37 -2.01 -2.90
N VAL A 271 28.49 -1.08 -2.52
CA VAL A 271 28.82 0.32 -2.23
C VAL A 271 28.65 0.50 -0.70
N PRO A 272 29.57 1.16 0.01
CA PRO A 272 29.73 0.96 1.44
C PRO A 272 28.68 1.72 2.24
N ARG A 273 27.76 1.02 2.93
CA ARG A 273 26.92 1.62 3.98
C ARG A 273 26.62 0.66 5.14
N SER A 274 26.94 1.19 6.32
CA SER A 274 26.56 0.84 7.70
C SER A 274 26.45 -0.65 8.09
N THR A 275 27.47 -1.10 8.82
CA THR A 275 27.61 -2.43 9.43
C THR A 275 26.59 -2.74 10.55
N GLY A 276 25.73 -1.79 10.93
CA GLY A 276 24.73 -1.96 11.99
C GLY A 276 23.44 -2.67 11.55
N SER A 277 22.89 -2.34 10.36
CA SER A 277 21.54 -2.75 9.97
C SER A 277 21.38 -4.24 9.65
N LYS A 278 22.39 -4.89 9.07
CA LYS A 278 22.34 -6.33 8.76
C LYS A 278 22.42 -7.20 10.01
N LYS A 279 23.30 -6.84 10.96
CA LYS A 279 23.42 -7.56 12.24
C LYS A 279 22.13 -7.45 13.05
N ASP A 280 21.48 -6.29 12.99
CA ASP A 280 20.22 -6.07 13.68
C ASP A 280 19.04 -6.82 13.05
N SER A 281 18.94 -6.82 11.71
CA SER A 281 17.93 -7.61 10.99
C SER A 281 18.06 -9.11 11.25
N GLU A 282 19.28 -9.65 11.25
CA GLU A 282 19.51 -11.06 11.59
C GLU A 282 19.22 -11.36 13.06
N ARG A 283 19.54 -10.44 13.97
CA ARG A 283 19.17 -10.54 15.38
C ARG A 283 17.65 -10.57 15.59
N ILE A 284 16.90 -9.75 14.86
CA ILE A 284 15.42 -9.73 14.90
C ILE A 284 14.87 -11.08 14.45
N LYS A 285 15.33 -11.60 13.30
CA LYS A 285 14.86 -12.89 12.76
C LYS A 285 15.19 -14.05 13.70
N MET A 286 16.42 -14.10 14.22
CA MET A 286 16.83 -15.16 15.16
C MET A 286 16.06 -15.08 16.48
N THR A 287 15.83 -13.87 17.00
CA THR A 287 15.03 -13.68 18.21
C THR A 287 13.61 -14.19 18.02
N ARG A 288 12.95 -13.81 16.91
CA ARG A 288 11.58 -14.25 16.61
C ARG A 288 11.48 -15.79 16.51
N ARG A 289 12.38 -16.42 15.75
CA ARG A 289 12.41 -17.90 15.62
C ARG A 289 12.62 -18.62 16.94
N VAL A 290 13.50 -18.11 17.81
CA VAL A 290 13.70 -18.70 19.12
C VAL A 290 12.46 -18.52 19.97
N CYS A 291 11.86 -17.33 20.00
CA CYS A 291 10.63 -17.07 20.74
C CYS A 291 9.49 -18.01 20.32
N GLU A 292 9.28 -18.22 19.02
CA GLU A 292 8.25 -19.13 18.49
C GLU A 292 8.43 -20.56 19.01
N LYS A 293 9.66 -21.09 18.99
CA LYS A 293 9.98 -22.41 19.57
C LYS A 293 9.74 -22.47 21.09
N ILE A 294 10.04 -21.39 21.81
CA ILE A 294 9.75 -21.33 23.26
C ILE A 294 8.24 -21.37 23.51
N VAL A 295 7.44 -20.76 22.64
CA VAL A 295 5.97 -20.81 22.76
C VAL A 295 5.45 -22.23 22.52
N GLU A 296 5.96 -22.95 21.50
CA GLU A 296 5.60 -24.36 21.26
C GLU A 296 5.93 -25.26 22.47
N GLU A 297 7.11 -25.06 23.06
CA GLU A 297 7.50 -25.78 24.27
C GLU A 297 6.66 -25.39 25.49
N LEU A 298 6.30 -24.11 25.60
CA LEU A 298 5.43 -23.61 26.67
C LEU A 298 4.07 -24.30 26.61
N HIS A 299 3.50 -24.47 25.42
CA HIS A 299 2.27 -25.24 25.22
C HIS A 299 2.46 -26.71 25.62
N SER A 300 3.54 -27.34 25.15
CA SER A 300 3.84 -28.74 25.47
C SER A 300 4.01 -28.98 26.97
N GLU A 301 4.71 -28.08 27.67
CA GLU A 301 4.92 -28.15 29.12
C GLU A 301 3.62 -27.90 29.90
N LYS A 302 2.77 -27.00 29.39
CA LYS A 302 1.45 -26.72 29.98
C LYS A 302 0.54 -27.94 29.94
N ASP A 303 0.52 -28.65 28.81
CA ASP A 303 -0.25 -29.88 28.66
C ASP A 303 0.25 -30.98 29.64
N LEU A 304 1.56 -31.09 29.83
CA LEU A 304 2.16 -32.01 30.80
C LEU A 304 1.83 -31.63 32.25
N PHE A 305 1.83 -30.34 32.58
CA PHE A 305 1.48 -29.85 33.92
C PHE A 305 0.02 -30.14 34.27
N GLU A 306 -0.89 -30.03 33.31
CA GLU A 306 -2.31 -30.30 33.50
C GLU A 306 -2.63 -31.80 33.49
N GLY A 307 -1.87 -32.60 32.71
CA GLY A 307 -2.06 -34.05 32.59
C GLY A 307 -1.45 -34.89 33.73
N ASP A 308 -0.25 -34.54 34.23
CA ASP A 308 0.42 -35.29 35.30
C ASP A 308 1.31 -34.36 36.15
N LYS A 309 0.66 -33.59 37.03
CA LYS A 309 1.33 -32.65 37.94
C LYS A 309 2.37 -33.29 38.85
N SER A 310 2.23 -34.57 39.17
CA SER A 310 3.15 -35.32 40.05
C SER A 310 4.51 -35.61 39.42
N ASN A 311 4.56 -35.78 38.09
CA ASN A 311 5.80 -36.07 37.35
C ASN A 311 6.31 -34.91 36.50
N TRP A 312 5.56 -33.80 36.45
CA TRP A 312 5.97 -32.59 35.75
C TRP A 312 7.23 -31.96 36.36
N LYS A 313 8.16 -31.54 35.49
CA LYS A 313 9.38 -30.83 35.86
C LYS A 313 9.30 -29.40 35.35
N GLN A 314 9.61 -28.46 36.24
CA GLN A 314 9.58 -27.04 35.94
C GLN A 314 10.66 -26.63 34.92
N CYS A 315 10.25 -25.98 33.83
CA CYS A 315 11.13 -25.40 32.83
C CYS A 315 10.74 -23.96 32.46
N LEU A 316 9.56 -23.73 31.88
CA LEU A 316 9.07 -22.43 31.40
C LEU A 316 7.87 -21.89 32.18
N ILE A 317 7.08 -22.75 32.83
CA ILE A 317 5.94 -22.35 33.69
C ILE A 317 6.28 -22.50 35.17
N PHE A 318 5.59 -21.77 36.04
CA PHE A 318 5.68 -21.88 37.49
C PHE A 318 4.74 -22.97 38.03
N ASP A 319 4.84 -23.26 39.32
CA ASP A 319 3.98 -24.18 40.08
C ASP A 319 2.47 -23.81 40.05
N ASN A 320 2.16 -22.57 39.70
CA ASN A 320 0.81 -22.08 39.43
C ASN A 320 0.33 -22.32 37.98
N GLY A 321 1.13 -23.00 37.16
CA GLY A 321 0.83 -23.36 35.78
C GLY A 321 0.87 -22.19 34.79
N LYS A 322 1.53 -21.08 35.14
CA LYS A 322 1.67 -19.87 34.30
C LYS A 322 3.13 -19.50 34.12
N THR A 323 3.46 -18.71 33.11
CA THR A 323 4.79 -18.13 32.86
C THR A 323 4.75 -16.60 32.98
N ASN A 324 5.90 -15.93 32.99
CA ASN A 324 5.97 -14.46 32.97
C ASN A 324 7.02 -13.97 31.98
N TRP A 325 6.95 -12.68 31.64
CA TRP A 325 7.85 -12.06 30.66
C TRP A 325 9.33 -12.26 30.99
N LYS A 326 9.69 -12.23 32.27
CA LYS A 326 11.08 -12.40 32.71
C LYS A 326 11.58 -13.82 32.46
N THR A 327 10.79 -14.83 32.81
CA THR A 327 11.13 -16.24 32.57
C THR A 327 11.21 -16.53 31.08
N PHE A 328 10.22 -16.06 30.31
CA PHE A 328 10.21 -16.19 28.86
C PHE A 328 11.45 -15.56 28.22
N LEU A 329 11.74 -14.29 28.53
CA LEU A 329 12.88 -13.59 27.94
C LEU A 329 14.23 -14.19 28.36
N SER A 330 14.34 -14.69 29.61
CA SER A 330 15.53 -15.39 30.09
C SER A 330 15.77 -16.71 29.34
N ALA A 331 14.71 -17.44 29.00
CA ALA A 331 14.81 -18.66 28.20
C ALA A 331 15.24 -18.33 26.75
N VAL A 332 14.72 -17.24 26.18
CA VAL A 332 15.12 -16.74 24.85
C VAL A 332 16.60 -16.37 24.82
N GLU A 333 17.07 -15.60 25.81
CA GLU A 333 18.47 -15.19 25.94
C GLU A 333 19.42 -16.38 26.10
N THR A 334 19.02 -17.37 26.91
CA THR A 334 19.78 -18.62 27.11
C THR A 334 19.95 -19.39 25.79
N ARG A 335 18.90 -19.51 24.98
CA ARG A 335 18.93 -20.21 23.69
C ARG A 335 19.67 -19.46 22.59
N LEU A 336 19.61 -18.14 22.61
CA LEU A 336 20.34 -17.30 21.65
C LEU A 336 21.83 -17.17 22.00
N GLY A 337 22.22 -17.42 23.24
CA GLY A 337 23.59 -17.15 23.73
C GLY A 337 23.98 -15.67 23.66
N SER A 338 23.02 -14.78 23.46
CA SER A 338 23.21 -13.34 23.28
C SER A 338 21.92 -12.58 23.58
N LYS A 339 22.04 -11.28 23.84
CA LYS A 339 20.89 -10.45 24.22
C LYS A 339 19.84 -10.39 23.09
N PRO A 340 18.59 -10.80 23.34
CA PRO A 340 17.53 -10.80 22.33
C PRO A 340 17.13 -9.39 21.88
N HIS A 341 16.58 -9.28 20.67
CA HIS A 341 15.90 -8.06 20.25
C HIS A 341 14.57 -7.92 20.98
N HIS A 342 14.48 -6.94 21.88
CA HIS A 342 13.39 -6.82 22.83
C HIS A 342 12.01 -6.67 22.16
N ASP A 343 11.89 -5.84 21.12
CA ASP A 343 10.60 -5.63 20.44
C ASP A 343 10.15 -6.87 19.66
N ALA A 344 11.08 -7.60 19.04
CA ALA A 344 10.76 -8.83 18.33
C ALA A 344 10.24 -9.91 19.31
N ALA A 345 10.87 -10.03 20.48
CA ALA A 345 10.40 -10.92 21.54
C ALA A 345 9.05 -10.47 22.12
N ARG A 346 8.82 -9.16 22.24
CA ARG A 346 7.57 -8.58 22.75
C ARG A 346 6.41 -8.85 21.80
N GLU A 347 6.63 -8.74 20.49
CA GLU A 347 5.62 -9.10 19.49
C GLU A 347 5.21 -10.57 19.59
N VAL A 348 6.15 -11.51 19.74
CA VAL A 348 5.80 -12.92 19.92
C VAL A 348 5.06 -13.16 21.24
N TRP A 349 5.49 -12.50 22.33
CA TRP A 349 4.85 -12.64 23.65
C TRP A 349 3.40 -12.15 23.71
N LYS A 350 3.02 -11.16 22.88
CA LYS A 350 1.61 -10.75 22.77
C LYS A 350 0.70 -11.92 22.38
N HIS A 351 1.21 -12.83 21.55
CA HIS A 351 0.47 -13.98 21.04
C HIS A 351 0.45 -15.18 22.01
N VAL A 352 1.22 -15.14 23.10
CA VAL A 352 1.09 -16.14 24.17
C VAL A 352 -0.30 -15.97 24.81
N PRO A 353 -1.09 -17.04 25.00
CA PRO A 353 -2.41 -16.95 25.59
C PRO A 353 -2.40 -16.30 26.99
N ASP A 354 -3.36 -15.43 27.29
CA ASP A 354 -3.37 -14.69 28.56
C ASP A 354 -3.59 -15.60 29.79
N ASN A 355 -4.26 -16.74 29.61
CA ASN A 355 -4.37 -17.77 30.65
C ASN A 355 -3.01 -18.40 31.00
N PHE A 356 -2.00 -18.29 30.13
CA PHE A 356 -0.64 -18.76 30.38
C PHE A 356 0.22 -17.68 31.04
N LYS A 357 -0.22 -16.41 31.05
CA LYS A 357 0.54 -15.29 31.62
C LYS A 357 0.21 -15.08 33.10
N HIS A 358 1.25 -14.97 33.91
CA HIS A 358 1.16 -14.52 35.30
C HIS A 358 1.26 -12.99 35.36
N ASN A 359 0.50 -12.35 36.25
CA ASN A 359 0.42 -10.89 36.43
C ASN A 359 1.69 -10.25 37.03
N GLY A 360 2.87 -10.83 36.79
CA GLY A 360 4.13 -10.22 37.17
C GLY A 360 4.31 -8.88 36.46
N ARG A 361 4.79 -7.85 37.17
CA ARG A 361 4.96 -6.49 36.66
C ARG A 361 5.74 -6.48 35.33
N MET A 362 5.05 -6.16 34.24
CA MET A 362 5.66 -5.58 33.04
C MET A 362 6.23 -4.21 33.43
N ARG A 363 7.48 -3.90 33.06
CA ARG A 363 8.16 -2.67 33.50
C ARG A 363 7.64 -1.38 32.84
N GLU A 364 6.55 -1.47 32.09
CA GLU A 364 5.89 -0.38 31.37
C GLU A 364 4.36 -0.57 31.49
N GLN A 365 3.85 -0.34 32.71
CA GLN A 365 2.50 0.16 32.96
C GLN A 365 2.64 1.47 33.71
#